data_AF-A0A431I0S9-F1
#
_entry.id   AF-A0A431I0S9-F1
#
_cell.length_a   1.000
_cell.length_b   1.000
_cell.length_c   1.000
_cell.angle_alpha   90.00
_cell.angle_beta   90.00
_cell.angle_gamma   90.00
#
_symmetry.space_group_name_H-M   'P 1'
#
loop_
_entity.id
_entity.type
_entity.pdbx_description
1 polymer ?
#
loop_
_entity_poly.entity_id
_entity_poly.type
_entity_poly.pdbx_seq_one_letter_code
_entity_poly.pdbx_strand_id
1 'polypeptide(L)'
;VKMKIPDIDLDISNLFYQNHNLGKLSANLHQEQDNLYLKNGTLTSNDFAVNFSGTNYCFGCAGGDSYVNFIANADVYNLGNIIYNLDFGRTLNNGKGNANITLQWNGGFQDFKILQTVGVFHGEFTSGKFLQVNPGVFGTLFSIINLQGLFEFGSGDVGDIFRKGFFFNSMEMDLSILTSRVEMKNFEMVGPMAQVNSLGILDFANNTVNAEFSITPHVGFAVALAAGVATLNPLIGVAVYGAEMLSGSAQNKLLAQHYHVKGNMKKPVVEKNDVTDSILRNMNSTVGLK
;
A
#
# COMPACT_ATOMS: atom_id res chain seq x y z
N VAL A 1 28.35 -29.37 -18.93
CA VAL A 1 29.54 -28.82 -18.24
C VAL A 1 29.03 -28.04 -17.04
N LYS A 2 29.45 -28.38 -15.81
CA LYS A 2 29.06 -27.60 -14.63
C LYS A 2 29.74 -26.23 -14.72
N MET A 3 28.94 -25.17 -14.73
CA MET A 3 29.44 -23.80 -14.81
C MET A 3 30.16 -23.47 -13.50
N LYS A 4 31.41 -23.02 -13.60
CA LYS A 4 32.18 -22.50 -12.47
C LYS A 4 32.53 -21.06 -12.76
N ILE A 5 32.22 -20.17 -11.83
CA ILE A 5 32.64 -18.78 -11.86
C ILE A 5 33.63 -18.51 -10.71
N PRO A 6 34.58 -17.57 -10.89
CA PRO A 6 35.42 -17.13 -9.79
C PRO A 6 34.60 -16.39 -8.73
N ASP A 7 35.20 -16.16 -7.57
CA ASP A 7 34.67 -15.19 -6.61
C ASP A 7 34.68 -13.79 -7.25
N ILE A 8 33.58 -13.05 -7.07
CA ILE A 8 33.40 -11.72 -7.68
C ILE A 8 33.01 -10.74 -6.59
N ASP A 9 33.81 -9.69 -6.47
CA ASP A 9 33.46 -8.51 -5.69
C ASP A 9 32.91 -7.45 -6.66
N LEU A 10 31.64 -7.11 -6.48
CA LEU A 10 30.94 -6.09 -7.25
C LEU A 10 30.98 -4.77 -6.45
N ASP A 11 31.49 -3.71 -7.09
CA ASP A 11 31.39 -2.33 -6.59
C ASP A 11 31.00 -1.44 -7.78
N ILE A 12 29.79 -0.89 -7.73
CA ILE A 12 29.23 -0.02 -8.74
C ILE A 12 28.93 1.32 -8.07
N SER A 13 29.68 2.35 -8.44
CA SER A 13 29.49 3.68 -7.87
C SER A 13 28.19 4.37 -8.29
N ASN A 14 27.65 4.05 -9.46
CA ASN A 14 26.36 4.56 -9.94
C ASN A 14 25.64 3.47 -10.76
N LEU A 15 24.66 2.83 -10.14
CA LEU A 15 23.78 1.88 -10.80
C LEU A 15 22.62 2.64 -11.45
N PHE A 16 22.42 2.44 -12.74
CA PHE A 16 21.28 3.02 -13.46
C PHE A 16 20.30 1.92 -13.88
N TYR A 17 19.01 2.19 -13.70
CA TYR A 17 17.92 1.35 -14.21
C TYR A 17 16.88 2.24 -14.88
N GLN A 18 16.57 1.98 -16.16
CA GLN A 18 15.62 2.78 -16.96
C GLN A 18 15.89 4.30 -16.89
N ASN A 19 17.15 4.71 -16.98
CA ASN A 19 17.64 6.09 -16.84
C ASN A 19 17.53 6.72 -15.44
N HIS A 20 17.10 5.97 -14.42
CA HIS A 20 17.09 6.42 -13.04
C HIS A 20 18.35 5.95 -12.32
N ASN A 21 19.04 6.87 -11.64
CA ASN A 21 20.17 6.52 -10.79
C ASN A 21 19.66 5.90 -9.48
N LEU A 22 19.93 4.61 -9.28
CA LEU A 22 19.58 3.86 -8.08
C LEU A 22 20.64 3.97 -6.98
N GLY A 23 21.80 4.57 -7.27
CA GLY A 23 22.85 4.84 -6.29
C GLY A 23 24.00 3.83 -6.35
N LYS A 24 24.62 3.55 -5.21
CA LYS A 24 25.82 2.70 -5.09
C LYS A 24 25.43 1.27 -4.77
N LEU A 25 25.92 0.31 -5.53
CA LEU A 25 25.73 -1.12 -5.32
C LEU A 25 27.05 -1.77 -4.93
N SER A 26 27.06 -2.57 -3.87
CA SER A 26 28.17 -3.48 -3.57
C SER A 26 27.64 -4.86 -3.21
N ALA A 27 28.33 -5.93 -3.62
CA ALA A 27 27.97 -7.30 -3.28
C ALA A 27 29.15 -8.25 -3.51
N ASN A 28 29.18 -9.38 -2.80
CA ASN A 28 30.12 -10.47 -3.05
C ASN A 28 29.36 -11.66 -3.64
N LEU A 29 29.88 -12.24 -4.71
CA LEU A 29 29.41 -13.51 -5.27
C LEU A 29 30.46 -14.58 -4.99
N HIS A 30 30.00 -15.70 -4.42
CA HIS A 30 30.83 -16.84 -4.11
C HIS A 30 30.11 -18.13 -4.53
N GLN A 31 30.76 -18.96 -5.34
CA GLN A 31 30.20 -20.25 -5.73
C GLN A 31 30.74 -21.35 -4.82
N GLU A 32 29.84 -22.08 -4.16
CA GLU A 32 30.16 -23.27 -3.39
C GLU A 32 29.35 -24.46 -3.92
N GLN A 33 30.06 -25.52 -4.34
CA GLN A 33 29.47 -26.65 -5.05
C GLN A 33 28.66 -26.20 -6.29
N ASP A 34 27.37 -26.50 -6.31
CA ASP A 34 26.45 -26.15 -7.38
C ASP A 34 25.58 -24.92 -7.03
N ASN A 35 25.87 -24.22 -5.93
CA ASN A 35 25.11 -23.04 -5.51
C ASN A 35 25.95 -21.77 -5.66
N LEU A 36 25.29 -20.67 -6.07
CA LEU A 36 25.89 -19.36 -6.14
C LEU A 36 25.29 -18.46 -5.04
N TYR A 37 26.15 -17.97 -4.16
CA TYR A 37 25.76 -17.13 -3.03
C TYR A 37 26.04 -15.67 -3.34
N LEU A 38 25.03 -14.82 -3.17
CA LEU A 38 25.17 -13.37 -3.09
C LEU A 38 25.16 -12.97 -1.62
N LYS A 39 26.30 -12.44 -1.15
CA LYS A 39 26.52 -12.04 0.24
C LYS A 39 26.83 -10.54 0.31
N ASN A 40 26.57 -9.95 1.47
CA ASN A 40 26.87 -8.55 1.80
C ASN A 40 26.35 -7.55 0.74
N GLY A 41 25.20 -7.85 0.15
CA GLY A 41 24.59 -6.96 -0.83
C GLY A 41 24.14 -5.67 -0.18
N THR A 42 24.56 -4.53 -0.74
CA THR A 42 24.13 -3.20 -0.33
C THR A 42 23.75 -2.38 -1.55
N LEU A 43 22.64 -1.65 -1.47
CA LEU A 43 22.24 -0.65 -2.46
C LEU A 43 21.86 0.62 -1.70
N THR A 44 22.59 1.70 -1.92
CA THR A 44 22.43 2.94 -1.14
C THR A 44 22.28 4.16 -2.03
N SER A 45 21.38 5.05 -1.65
CA SER A 45 21.15 6.34 -2.28
C SER A 45 20.82 7.40 -1.23
N ASN A 46 20.48 8.62 -1.65
CA ASN A 46 19.98 9.64 -0.74
C ASN A 46 18.56 9.32 -0.23
N ASP A 47 17.81 8.46 -0.93
CA ASP A 47 16.40 8.18 -0.65
C ASP A 47 16.20 6.86 0.13
N PHE A 48 17.21 6.00 0.18
CA PHE A 48 17.14 4.69 0.86
C PHE A 48 18.51 4.04 1.10
N ALA A 49 18.54 3.06 2.00
CA ALA A 49 19.61 2.08 2.16
C ALA A 49 19.02 0.66 2.21
N VAL A 50 19.46 -0.23 1.33
CA VAL A 50 18.99 -1.62 1.24
C VAL A 50 20.15 -2.55 1.54
N ASN A 51 19.94 -3.49 2.44
CA ASN A 51 20.80 -4.65 2.64
C ASN A 51 20.10 -5.88 2.06
N PHE A 52 20.80 -6.67 1.27
CA PHE A 52 20.23 -7.84 0.62
C PHE A 52 21.21 -9.01 0.50
N SER A 53 20.64 -10.19 0.34
CA SER A 53 21.37 -11.43 0.12
C SER A 53 20.53 -12.40 -0.69
N GLY A 54 21.16 -13.39 -1.30
CA GLY A 54 20.43 -14.44 -1.96
C GLY A 54 21.27 -15.66 -2.26
N THR A 55 20.59 -16.74 -2.57
CA THR A 55 21.21 -18.00 -2.99
C THR A 55 20.53 -18.44 -4.27
N ASN A 56 21.32 -18.60 -5.33
CA ASN A 56 20.90 -19.31 -6.52
C ASN A 56 21.28 -20.79 -6.38
N TYR A 57 20.27 -21.62 -6.16
CA TYR A 57 20.40 -23.05 -6.06
C TYR A 57 20.53 -23.67 -7.45
N CYS A 58 21.36 -24.72 -7.55
CA CYS A 58 21.62 -25.43 -8.81
C CYS A 58 22.05 -24.46 -9.94
N PHE A 59 23.00 -23.57 -9.66
CA PHE A 59 23.54 -22.61 -10.62
C PHE A 59 24.11 -23.32 -11.86
N GLY A 60 23.56 -23.00 -13.03
CA GLY A 60 23.94 -23.61 -14.30
C GLY A 60 23.31 -24.98 -14.58
N CYS A 61 22.36 -25.46 -13.76
CA CYS A 61 21.55 -26.64 -14.05
C CYS A 61 20.56 -26.37 -15.19
N ALA A 62 20.25 -27.41 -15.97
CA ALA A 62 19.26 -27.33 -17.03
C ALA A 62 17.83 -27.48 -16.47
N GLY A 63 16.83 -26.92 -17.16
CA GLY A 63 15.44 -27.38 -17.03
C GLY A 63 14.71 -27.06 -15.72
N GLY A 64 14.66 -25.80 -15.29
CA GLY A 64 13.79 -25.36 -14.17
C GLY A 64 14.23 -25.79 -12.77
N ASP A 65 15.27 -26.62 -12.66
CA ASP A 65 15.86 -27.05 -11.38
C ASP A 65 16.62 -25.93 -10.66
N SER A 66 17.03 -24.88 -11.40
CA SER A 66 17.67 -23.71 -10.81
C SER A 66 16.62 -22.70 -10.34
N TYR A 67 16.82 -22.15 -9.16
CA TYR A 67 15.99 -21.08 -8.61
C TYR A 67 16.80 -20.20 -7.67
N VAL A 68 16.29 -19.00 -7.40
CA VAL A 68 16.89 -18.04 -6.47
C VAL A 68 15.97 -17.81 -5.30
N ASN A 69 16.51 -17.84 -4.09
CA ASN A 69 15.91 -17.22 -2.91
C ASN A 69 16.63 -15.90 -2.63
N PHE A 70 15.87 -14.82 -2.45
CA PHE A 70 16.39 -13.48 -2.24
C PHE A 70 15.68 -12.80 -1.08
N ILE A 71 16.43 -12.14 -0.23
CA ILE A 71 15.91 -11.39 0.91
C ILE A 71 16.53 -10.00 0.88
N ALA A 72 15.72 -8.97 1.07
CA ALA A 72 16.19 -7.61 1.25
C ALA A 72 15.42 -6.90 2.36
N ASN A 73 16.14 -6.05 3.10
CA ASN A 73 15.61 -5.16 4.11
C ASN A 73 16.07 -3.74 3.76
N ALA A 74 15.15 -2.78 3.85
CA ALA A 74 15.36 -1.42 3.38
C ALA A 74 15.00 -0.41 4.46
N ASP A 75 15.91 0.51 4.72
CA ASP A 75 15.61 1.79 5.35
C ASP A 75 15.24 2.79 4.26
N VAL A 76 14.05 3.37 4.35
CA VAL A 76 13.50 4.30 3.36
C VAL A 76 13.47 5.70 3.95
N TYR A 77 14.09 6.65 3.27
CA TYR A 77 14.14 8.06 3.66
C TYR A 77 13.17 8.92 2.83
N ASN A 78 12.89 8.51 1.59
CA ASN A 78 11.91 9.16 0.72
C ASN A 78 11.20 8.17 -0.20
N LEU A 79 10.08 7.61 0.28
CA LEU A 79 9.25 6.66 -0.47
C LEU A 79 8.72 7.27 -1.77
N GLY A 80 8.33 8.54 -1.76
CA GLY A 80 7.81 9.22 -2.95
C GLY A 80 8.80 9.27 -4.10
N ASN A 81 10.07 9.54 -3.81
CA ASN A 81 11.15 9.50 -4.80
C ASN A 81 11.37 8.07 -5.32
N ILE A 82 11.34 7.05 -4.45
CA ILE A 82 11.48 5.64 -4.87
C ILE A 82 10.37 5.24 -5.84
N ILE A 83 9.10 5.51 -5.49
CA ILE A 83 7.95 5.17 -6.33
C ILE A 83 8.03 5.89 -7.69
N TYR A 84 8.46 7.16 -7.70
CA TYR A 84 8.68 7.91 -8.93
C TYR A 84 9.78 7.31 -9.81
N ASN A 85 10.93 6.94 -9.22
CA ASN A 85 12.07 6.35 -9.93
C ASN A 85 11.81 4.91 -10.41
N LEU A 86 10.75 4.27 -9.90
CA LEU A 86 10.27 2.97 -10.37
C LEU A 86 9.18 3.10 -11.47
N ASP A 87 9.02 4.28 -12.06
CA ASP A 87 8.07 4.61 -13.13
C ASP A 87 6.59 4.42 -12.78
N PHE A 88 6.24 4.39 -11.48
CA PHE A 88 4.84 4.46 -11.03
C PHE A 88 4.27 5.88 -11.06
N GLY A 89 5.06 6.85 -11.50
CA GLY A 89 4.69 8.26 -11.56
C GLY A 89 4.74 8.94 -10.20
N ARG A 90 4.47 10.25 -10.18
CA ARG A 90 4.49 11.07 -8.96
C ARG A 90 3.16 10.97 -8.20
N THR A 91 2.91 9.78 -7.65
CA THR A 91 1.69 9.43 -6.91
C THR A 91 1.81 9.63 -5.40
N LEU A 92 3.04 9.70 -4.89
CA LEU A 92 3.36 9.87 -3.48
C LEU A 92 4.52 10.88 -3.35
N ASN A 93 4.48 11.70 -2.31
CA ASN A 93 5.55 12.58 -1.89
C ASN A 93 5.97 12.23 -0.45
N ASN A 94 7.26 12.40 -0.17
CA ASN A 94 7.88 12.10 1.13
C ASN A 94 7.63 10.64 1.55
N GLY A 95 7.48 10.38 2.85
CA GLY A 95 7.37 9.03 3.39
C GLY A 95 8.74 8.46 3.76
N LYS A 96 8.85 7.97 4.99
CA LYS A 96 10.06 7.29 5.49
C LYS A 96 9.66 6.10 6.35
N GLY A 97 10.53 5.11 6.46
CA GLY A 97 10.25 3.93 7.27
C GLY A 97 11.10 2.75 6.86
N ASN A 98 10.56 1.55 7.01
CA ASN A 98 11.26 0.31 6.74
C ASN A 98 10.43 -0.60 5.81
N ALA A 99 11.12 -1.44 5.06
CA ALA A 99 10.48 -2.45 4.22
C ALA A 99 11.31 -3.73 4.16
N ASN A 100 10.65 -4.87 4.17
CA ASN A 100 11.25 -6.19 4.09
C ASN A 100 10.61 -6.96 2.95
N ILE A 101 11.43 -7.66 2.17
CA ILE A 101 10.95 -8.45 1.05
C ILE A 101 11.70 -9.77 0.97
N THR A 102 10.95 -10.85 0.76
CA THR A 102 11.49 -12.17 0.43
C THR A 102 10.90 -12.61 -0.88
N LEU A 103 11.76 -12.91 -1.85
CA LEU A 103 11.40 -13.28 -3.21
C LEU A 103 12.02 -14.62 -3.59
N GLN A 104 11.30 -15.36 -4.44
CA GLN A 104 11.80 -16.54 -5.10
C GLN A 104 11.40 -16.52 -6.59
N TRP A 105 12.34 -16.88 -7.46
CA TRP A 105 12.09 -17.05 -8.88
C TRP A 105 12.93 -18.19 -9.46
N ASN A 106 12.49 -18.73 -10.59
CA ASN A 106 13.21 -19.79 -11.30
C ASN A 106 14.35 -19.21 -12.16
N GLY A 107 15.39 -20.00 -12.37
CA GLY A 107 16.60 -19.61 -13.08
C GLY A 107 17.67 -19.04 -12.16
N GLY A 108 18.55 -18.21 -12.72
CA GLY A 108 19.62 -17.52 -11.99
C GLY A 108 19.28 -16.08 -11.61
N PHE A 109 20.23 -15.38 -10.98
CA PHE A 109 20.04 -13.99 -10.56
C PHE A 109 19.64 -13.06 -11.72
N GLN A 110 20.16 -13.32 -12.92
CA GLN A 110 19.85 -12.58 -14.16
C GLN A 110 18.44 -12.82 -14.70
N ASP A 111 17.77 -13.90 -14.27
CA ASP A 111 16.45 -14.30 -14.78
C ASP A 111 15.30 -13.64 -14.00
N PHE A 112 15.62 -12.72 -13.08
CA PHE A 112 14.63 -12.00 -12.29
C PHE A 112 13.62 -11.27 -13.18
N LYS A 113 12.35 -11.62 -13.00
CA LYS A 113 11.19 -10.96 -13.63
C LYS A 113 10.08 -10.88 -12.61
N ILE A 114 9.69 -9.66 -12.23
CA ILE A 114 8.69 -9.43 -11.18
C ILE A 114 7.39 -10.23 -11.39
N LEU A 115 6.93 -10.38 -12.65
CA LEU A 115 5.71 -11.12 -13.01
C LEU A 115 5.86 -12.65 -12.94
N GLN A 116 7.05 -13.18 -12.67
CA GLN A 116 7.36 -14.61 -12.54
C GLN A 116 7.93 -14.94 -11.16
N THR A 117 7.77 -14.02 -10.20
CA THR A 117 8.32 -14.14 -8.84
C THR A 117 7.20 -14.47 -7.86
N VAL A 118 7.51 -15.30 -6.86
CA VAL A 118 6.67 -15.47 -5.67
C VAL A 118 7.36 -14.86 -4.47
N GLY A 119 6.60 -14.38 -3.49
CA GLY A 119 7.22 -13.76 -2.33
C GLY A 119 6.26 -13.06 -1.38
N VAL A 120 6.85 -12.43 -0.38
CA VAL A 120 6.14 -11.59 0.58
C VAL A 120 6.86 -10.27 0.72
N PHE A 121 6.07 -9.22 0.90
CA PHE A 121 6.53 -7.87 1.17
C PHE A 121 5.80 -7.36 2.41
N HIS A 122 6.56 -6.77 3.32
CA HIS A 122 6.05 -6.04 4.47
C HIS A 122 6.67 -4.64 4.47
N GLY A 123 5.88 -3.60 4.73
CA GLY A 123 6.38 -2.25 4.80
C GLY A 123 5.62 -1.39 5.79
N GLU A 124 6.37 -0.59 6.54
CA GLU A 124 5.88 0.38 7.49
C GLU A 124 6.45 1.76 7.15
N PHE A 125 5.59 2.72 6.90
CA PHE A 125 5.96 4.05 6.46
C PHE A 125 5.24 5.12 7.26
N THR A 126 5.85 6.28 7.39
CA THR A 126 5.33 7.42 8.14
C THR A 126 5.56 8.72 7.41
N SER A 127 4.78 9.75 7.76
CA SER A 127 5.00 11.13 7.31
C SER A 127 5.04 11.29 5.78
N GLY A 128 4.14 10.60 5.08
CA GLY A 128 4.03 10.68 3.64
C GLY A 128 2.73 11.31 3.18
N LYS A 129 2.61 11.45 1.86
CA LYS A 129 1.49 12.13 1.24
C LYS A 129 1.20 11.55 -0.13
N PHE A 130 0.06 10.91 -0.29
CA PHE A 130 -0.43 10.59 -1.62
C PHE A 130 -0.82 11.90 -2.35
N LEU A 131 -0.50 12.00 -3.63
CA LEU A 131 -0.83 13.13 -4.48
C LEU A 131 -2.07 12.83 -5.30
N GLN A 132 -2.88 13.85 -5.58
CA GLN A 132 -4.03 13.71 -6.46
C GLN A 132 -3.55 13.35 -7.87
N VAL A 133 -3.68 12.08 -8.24
CA VAL A 133 -3.37 11.57 -9.58
C VAL A 133 -4.64 11.10 -10.28
N ASN A 134 -4.83 11.52 -11.52
CA ASN A 134 -5.82 10.95 -12.45
C ASN A 134 -5.07 10.29 -13.63
N PRO A 135 -5.42 9.07 -14.09
CA PRO A 135 -6.30 8.02 -13.51
C PRO A 135 -5.53 6.74 -13.09
N GLY A 136 -6.10 5.94 -12.18
CA GLY A 136 -5.59 4.63 -11.73
C GLY A 136 -6.13 4.18 -10.36
N VAL A 137 -5.74 3.02 -9.84
CA VAL A 137 -6.18 2.52 -8.51
C VAL A 137 -5.89 3.53 -7.39
N PHE A 138 -4.71 4.16 -7.40
CA PHE A 138 -4.37 5.21 -6.44
C PHE A 138 -5.19 6.49 -6.63
N GLY A 139 -5.51 6.87 -7.86
CA GLY A 139 -6.46 7.94 -8.16
C GLY A 139 -7.90 7.61 -7.74
N THR A 140 -8.23 6.33 -7.68
CA THR A 140 -9.54 5.84 -7.27
C THR A 140 -9.72 5.96 -5.77
N LEU A 141 -8.70 5.62 -4.98
CA LEU A 141 -8.66 5.94 -3.54
C LEU A 141 -8.91 7.43 -3.29
N PHE A 142 -8.29 8.30 -4.08
CA PHE A 142 -8.59 9.74 -4.03
C PHE A 142 -10.03 10.06 -4.39
N SER A 143 -10.58 9.46 -5.45
CA SER A 143 -11.96 9.70 -5.83
C SER A 143 -12.93 9.30 -4.72
N ILE A 144 -12.68 8.18 -4.03
CA ILE A 144 -13.51 7.70 -2.92
C ILE A 144 -13.45 8.67 -1.73
N ILE A 145 -12.26 9.14 -1.37
CA ILE A 145 -12.10 10.09 -0.26
C ILE A 145 -12.67 11.47 -0.62
N ASN A 146 -12.47 11.94 -1.86
CA ASN A 146 -13.05 13.19 -2.35
C ASN A 146 -14.58 13.13 -2.44
N LEU A 147 -15.18 11.96 -2.72
CA LEU A 147 -16.64 11.77 -2.67
C LEU A 147 -17.19 11.97 -1.25
N GLN A 148 -16.40 11.74 -0.20
CA GLN A 148 -16.78 12.05 1.18
C GLN A 148 -16.62 13.54 1.51
N GLY A 149 -15.73 14.25 0.80
CA GLY A 149 -15.54 15.71 0.90
C GLY A 149 -16.65 16.54 0.27
N LEU A 150 -17.63 15.91 -0.41
CA LEU A 150 -18.81 16.55 -0.97
C LEU A 150 -19.88 16.90 0.08
N PHE A 151 -19.70 16.51 1.35
CA PHE A 151 -20.51 17.05 2.45
C PHE A 151 -20.00 18.44 2.82
N GLU A 152 -20.43 19.41 2.01
CA GLU A 152 -20.34 20.85 2.27
C GLU A 152 -20.88 21.17 3.67
N PHE A 153 -20.00 21.58 4.59
CA PHE A 153 -20.42 22.41 5.70
C PHE A 153 -19.42 23.54 5.91
N GLY A 154 -19.88 24.76 5.58
CA GLY A 154 -19.19 26.03 5.85
C GLY A 154 -18.45 26.57 4.65
N SER A 155 -18.91 27.72 4.14
CA SER A 155 -18.34 28.54 3.07
C SER A 155 -16.99 29.20 3.42
N GLY A 156 -16.11 28.48 4.10
CA GLY A 156 -14.76 28.90 4.47
C GLY A 156 -13.70 27.99 3.85
N ASP A 157 -13.38 28.22 2.57
CA ASP A 157 -12.14 27.84 1.88
C ASP A 157 -11.57 26.40 2.07
N VAL A 158 -12.42 25.41 2.29
CA VAL A 158 -12.02 24.00 2.47
C VAL A 158 -11.63 23.32 1.14
N GLY A 159 -12.01 23.90 0.00
CA GLY A 159 -11.60 23.39 -1.33
C GLY A 159 -10.09 23.36 -1.54
N ASP A 160 -9.34 24.15 -0.78
CA ASP A 160 -7.89 24.29 -0.93
C ASP A 160 -7.08 23.22 -0.18
N ILE A 161 -7.68 22.49 0.78
CA ILE A 161 -7.05 21.32 1.42
C ILE A 161 -7.25 20.03 0.61
N PHE A 162 -8.39 19.87 -0.07
CA PHE A 162 -8.65 18.70 -0.93
C PHE A 162 -7.90 18.76 -2.27
N ARG A 163 -7.52 19.94 -2.75
CA ARG A 163 -6.60 20.13 -3.90
C ARG A 163 -5.15 19.75 -3.61
N LYS A 164 -4.77 19.51 -2.35
CA LYS A 164 -3.36 19.34 -1.96
C LYS A 164 -2.91 17.89 -1.86
N GLY A 165 -3.77 16.86 -1.81
CA GLY A 165 -3.40 15.44 -1.66
C GLY A 165 -3.73 14.86 -0.26
N PHE A 166 -3.54 13.55 -0.05
CA PHE A 166 -3.93 12.83 1.18
C PHE A 166 -2.69 12.50 2.01
N PHE A 167 -2.57 13.13 3.18
CA PHE A 167 -1.46 12.89 4.10
C PHE A 167 -1.71 11.64 4.95
N PHE A 168 -0.64 10.92 5.27
CA PHE A 168 -0.67 9.84 6.24
C PHE A 168 0.42 10.03 7.30
N ASN A 169 0.03 9.75 8.55
CA ASN A 169 0.93 9.69 9.69
C ASN A 169 1.63 8.32 9.73
N SER A 170 0.88 7.25 9.50
CA SER A 170 1.38 5.87 9.34
C SER A 170 0.70 5.17 8.16
N MET A 171 1.43 4.24 7.56
CA MET A 171 0.98 3.33 6.51
C MET A 171 1.70 1.99 6.68
N GLU A 172 0.94 0.92 6.83
CA GLU A 172 1.42 -0.45 6.94
C GLU A 172 0.83 -1.29 5.80
N MET A 173 1.62 -2.21 5.24
CA MET A 173 1.16 -3.08 4.18
C MET A 173 1.82 -4.45 4.22
N ASP A 174 1.00 -5.50 4.05
CA ASP A 174 1.41 -6.88 3.89
C ASP A 174 0.92 -7.39 2.54
N LEU A 175 1.87 -7.70 1.65
CA LEU A 175 1.60 -8.18 0.31
C LEU A 175 2.15 -9.58 0.13
N SER A 176 1.39 -10.45 -0.54
CA SER A 176 1.85 -11.73 -1.05
C SER A 176 1.87 -11.68 -2.57
N ILE A 177 3.04 -11.96 -3.14
CA ILE A 177 3.29 -11.95 -4.57
C ILE A 177 3.22 -13.39 -5.06
N LEU A 178 2.37 -13.63 -6.04
CA LEU A 178 2.18 -14.90 -6.71
C LEU A 178 2.25 -14.66 -8.21
N THR A 179 3.47 -14.56 -8.74
CA THR A 179 3.75 -14.27 -10.15
C THR A 179 3.18 -12.92 -10.58
N SER A 180 2.21 -12.89 -11.48
CA SER A 180 1.53 -11.67 -11.93
C SER A 180 0.41 -11.21 -10.99
N ARG A 181 0.18 -11.89 -9.87
CA ARG A 181 -0.88 -11.56 -8.91
C ARG A 181 -0.25 -11.09 -7.60
N VAL A 182 -0.71 -9.95 -7.10
CA VAL A 182 -0.36 -9.44 -5.77
C VAL A 182 -1.62 -9.43 -4.92
N GLU A 183 -1.60 -10.22 -3.85
CA GLU A 183 -2.62 -10.22 -2.82
C GLU A 183 -2.19 -9.25 -1.71
N MET A 184 -3.02 -8.24 -1.48
CA MET A 184 -2.89 -7.31 -0.37
C MET A 184 -3.67 -7.88 0.80
N LYS A 185 -2.94 -8.51 1.74
CA LYS A 185 -3.53 -9.18 2.91
C LYS A 185 -3.91 -8.18 3.98
N ASN A 186 -3.10 -7.14 4.12
CA ASN A 186 -3.33 -6.03 5.01
C ASN A 186 -2.82 -4.75 4.34
N PHE A 187 -3.61 -3.70 4.43
CA PHE A 187 -3.20 -2.35 4.13
C PHE A 187 -3.92 -1.45 5.12
N GLU A 188 -3.16 -0.78 5.97
CA GLU A 188 -3.68 0.18 6.92
C GLU A 188 -2.98 1.51 6.72
N MET A 189 -3.76 2.58 6.69
CA MET A 189 -3.23 3.94 6.57
C MET A 189 -3.98 4.85 7.53
N VAL A 190 -3.25 5.49 8.43
CA VAL A 190 -3.81 6.46 9.38
C VAL A 190 -3.38 7.85 8.96
N GLY A 191 -4.34 8.67 8.55
CA GLY A 191 -4.14 10.08 8.22
C GLY A 191 -4.77 11.02 9.25
N PRO A 192 -4.58 12.34 9.10
CA PRO A 192 -5.20 13.31 9.99
C PRO A 192 -6.75 13.32 9.88
N MET A 193 -7.27 13.06 8.68
CA MET A 193 -8.71 13.15 8.38
C MET A 193 -9.47 11.82 8.51
N ALA A 194 -8.78 10.69 8.32
CA ALA A 194 -9.40 9.38 8.29
C ALA A 194 -8.36 8.27 8.47
N GLN A 195 -8.85 7.10 8.87
CA GLN A 195 -8.17 5.82 8.76
C GLN A 195 -8.72 5.05 7.57
N VAL A 196 -7.84 4.42 6.80
CA VAL A 196 -8.19 3.59 5.64
C VAL A 196 -7.64 2.20 5.86
N ASN A 197 -8.50 1.20 5.69
CA ASN A 197 -8.12 -0.22 5.71
C ASN A 197 -8.48 -0.84 4.37
N SER A 198 -7.64 -1.74 3.85
CA SER A 198 -7.93 -2.42 2.60
C SER A 198 -7.36 -3.84 2.54
N LEU A 199 -8.05 -4.67 1.78
CA LEU A 199 -7.62 -5.99 1.36
C LEU A 199 -8.03 -6.22 -0.09
N GLY A 200 -7.32 -7.07 -0.81
CA GLY A 200 -7.71 -7.36 -2.19
C GLY A 200 -6.62 -7.98 -3.04
N ILE A 201 -6.89 -8.01 -4.34
CA ILE A 201 -6.04 -8.64 -5.34
C ILE A 201 -5.81 -7.65 -6.50
N LEU A 202 -4.54 -7.49 -6.84
CA LEU A 202 -4.07 -6.85 -8.06
C LEU A 202 -3.58 -7.94 -9.01
N ASP A 203 -4.11 -8.00 -10.22
CA ASP A 203 -3.70 -8.94 -11.26
C ASP A 203 -3.09 -8.16 -12.42
N PHE A 204 -1.76 -8.13 -12.46
CA PHE A 204 -0.97 -7.40 -13.45
C PHE A 204 -1.02 -8.04 -14.84
N ALA A 205 -1.25 -9.36 -14.94
CA ALA A 205 -1.39 -10.02 -16.24
C ALA A 205 -2.69 -9.59 -16.92
N ASN A 206 -3.78 -9.49 -16.15
CA ASN A 206 -5.09 -9.07 -16.65
C ASN A 206 -5.33 -7.56 -16.56
N ASN A 207 -4.40 -6.82 -15.96
CA ASN A 207 -4.53 -5.40 -15.65
C ASN A 207 -5.81 -5.08 -14.86
N THR A 208 -6.13 -5.90 -13.87
CA THR A 208 -7.35 -5.78 -13.04
C THR A 208 -7.06 -5.61 -11.55
N VAL A 209 -7.95 -4.89 -10.86
CA VAL A 209 -8.02 -4.79 -9.41
C VAL A 209 -9.34 -5.41 -8.93
N ASN A 210 -9.33 -5.99 -7.74
CA ASN A 210 -10.50 -6.34 -6.96
C ASN A 210 -10.13 -6.16 -5.48
N ALA A 211 -10.54 -5.04 -4.88
CA ALA A 211 -10.17 -4.68 -3.52
C ALA A 211 -11.33 -4.07 -2.75
N GLU A 212 -11.39 -4.37 -1.47
CA GLU A 212 -12.32 -3.76 -0.52
C GLU A 212 -11.60 -2.67 0.26
N PHE A 213 -12.26 -1.53 0.44
CA PHE A 213 -11.76 -0.41 1.23
C PHE A 213 -12.76 -0.08 2.33
N SER A 214 -12.25 0.13 3.54
CA SER A 214 -13.00 0.66 4.67
C SER A 214 -12.38 1.99 5.07
N ILE A 215 -13.15 3.07 4.95
CA ILE A 215 -12.69 4.42 5.26
C ILE A 215 -13.46 4.96 6.44
N THR A 216 -12.73 5.27 7.49
CA THR A 216 -13.26 5.70 8.77
C THR A 216 -12.84 7.13 9.04
N PRO A 217 -13.74 8.13 8.93
CA PRO A 217 -13.40 9.52 9.14
C PRO A 217 -13.12 9.80 10.62
N HIS A 218 -12.16 10.68 10.88
CA HIS A 218 -11.95 11.26 12.20
C HIS A 218 -12.95 12.40 12.40
N VAL A 219 -14.16 12.11 12.87
CA VAL A 219 -15.11 13.16 13.24
C VAL A 219 -14.75 13.73 14.61
N GLY A 220 -14.49 15.03 14.67
CA GLY A 220 -14.36 15.73 15.95
C GLY A 220 -15.72 15.83 16.64
N PHE A 221 -15.75 15.69 17.97
CA PHE A 221 -16.95 15.82 18.81
C PHE A 221 -17.78 17.08 18.49
N ALA A 222 -17.13 18.21 18.26
CA ALA A 222 -17.78 19.47 17.89
C ALA A 222 -18.53 19.41 16.55
N VAL A 223 -18.04 18.64 15.58
CA VAL A 223 -18.67 18.46 14.26
C VAL A 223 -19.91 17.58 14.36
N ALA A 224 -19.82 16.48 15.13
CA ALA A 224 -20.95 15.59 15.38
C ALA A 224 -22.09 16.32 16.14
N LEU A 225 -21.74 17.13 17.13
CA LEU A 225 -22.69 17.98 17.85
C LEU A 225 -23.35 19.02 16.94
N ALA A 226 -22.58 19.72 16.10
CA ALA A 226 -23.12 20.72 15.18
C ALA A 226 -24.12 20.12 14.17
N ALA A 227 -23.81 18.93 13.63
CA ALA A 227 -24.71 18.22 12.74
C ALA A 227 -26.01 17.79 13.43
N GLY A 228 -25.94 17.30 14.68
CA GLY A 228 -27.11 16.95 15.48
C GLY A 228 -28.00 18.16 15.78
N VAL A 229 -27.41 19.31 16.09
CA VAL A 229 -28.13 20.57 16.35
C VAL A 229 -28.76 21.12 15.05
N ALA A 230 -28.00 21.14 13.95
CA ALA A 230 -28.44 21.71 12.68
C ALA A 230 -29.59 20.92 12.02
N THR A 231 -29.59 19.59 12.20
CA THR A 231 -30.64 18.72 11.64
C THR A 231 -31.88 18.63 12.53
N LEU A 232 -31.87 19.23 13.72
CA LEU A 232 -32.91 19.09 14.74
C LEU A 232 -33.30 17.61 14.99
N ASN A 233 -32.36 16.69 14.78
CA ASN A 233 -32.63 15.26 14.85
C ASN A 233 -32.23 14.73 16.23
N PRO A 234 -33.19 14.53 17.17
CA PRO A 234 -32.89 14.11 18.52
C PRO A 234 -32.22 12.74 18.58
N LEU A 235 -32.41 11.88 17.57
CA LEU A 235 -31.74 10.57 17.50
C LEU A 235 -30.22 10.71 17.33
N ILE A 236 -29.77 11.75 16.61
CA ILE A 236 -28.33 12.04 16.45
C ILE A 236 -27.76 12.55 17.77
N GLY A 237 -28.48 13.42 18.48
CA GLY A 237 -28.08 13.89 19.82
C GLY A 237 -27.95 12.78 20.86
N VAL A 238 -28.88 11.81 20.85
CA VAL A 238 -28.83 10.63 21.74
C VAL A 238 -27.68 9.69 21.35
N ALA A 239 -27.40 9.52 20.06
CA ALA A 239 -26.26 8.72 19.59
C ALA A 239 -24.91 9.33 20.02
N VAL A 240 -24.78 10.67 19.99
CA VAL A 240 -23.57 11.38 20.48
C VAL A 240 -23.42 11.25 22.00
N TYR A 241 -24.50 11.37 22.77
CA TYR A 241 -24.48 11.18 24.23
C TYR A 241 -24.18 9.71 24.62
N GLY A 242 -24.70 8.73 23.87
CA GLY A 242 -24.40 7.31 24.06
C GLY A 242 -22.97 6.91 23.64
N ALA A 243 -22.38 7.62 22.68
CA ALA A 243 -20.99 7.40 22.25
C ALA A 243 -19.98 7.74 23.37
N GLU A 244 -20.30 8.70 24.23
CA GLU A 244 -19.46 9.12 25.37
C GLU A 244 -19.34 8.02 26.45
N MET A 245 -20.32 7.11 26.53
CA MET A 245 -20.35 5.98 27.46
C MET A 245 -19.55 4.76 26.95
N LEU A 246 -19.13 4.76 25.68
CA LEU A 246 -18.30 3.75 25.05
C LEU A 246 -16.87 4.28 24.90
N SER A 247 -15.95 3.77 25.74
CA SER A 247 -14.54 4.19 25.74
C SER A 247 -13.90 4.14 24.35
N GLY A 248 -13.14 5.20 24.05
CA GLY A 248 -12.31 5.61 22.88
C GLY A 248 -11.85 4.67 21.76
N SER A 249 -12.57 3.63 21.35
CA SER A 249 -12.22 2.82 20.17
C SER A 249 -13.42 2.28 19.37
N ALA A 250 -14.60 2.18 20.00
CA ALA A 250 -15.81 1.67 19.35
C ALA A 250 -16.57 2.71 18.50
N GLN A 251 -16.30 4.00 18.70
CA GLN A 251 -17.07 5.11 18.09
C GLN A 251 -16.83 5.24 16.57
N ASN A 252 -15.61 4.99 16.12
CA ASN A 252 -15.19 5.23 14.74
C ASN A 252 -15.73 4.18 13.75
N LYS A 253 -15.98 2.94 14.21
CA LYS A 253 -16.43 1.84 13.32
C LYS A 253 -17.84 2.04 12.75
N LEU A 254 -18.71 2.78 13.43
CA LEU A 254 -20.08 3.04 12.97
C LEU A 254 -20.13 4.03 11.79
N LEU A 255 -19.08 4.82 11.60
CA LEU A 255 -18.95 5.79 10.52
C LEU A 255 -18.11 5.27 9.35
N ALA A 256 -17.65 4.02 9.44
CA ALA A 256 -16.86 3.40 8.39
C ALA A 256 -17.70 3.25 7.11
N GLN A 257 -17.16 3.75 6.00
CA GLN A 257 -17.75 3.61 4.69
C GLN A 257 -16.99 2.53 3.92
N HIS A 258 -17.72 1.55 3.39
CA HIS A 258 -17.15 0.43 2.67
C HIS A 258 -17.29 0.62 1.16
N TYR A 259 -16.24 0.30 0.43
CA TYR A 259 -16.17 0.44 -1.02
C TYR A 259 -15.54 -0.79 -1.66
N HIS A 260 -16.18 -1.30 -2.70
CA HIS A 260 -15.64 -2.32 -3.57
C HIS A 260 -15.05 -1.67 -4.83
N VAL A 261 -13.75 -1.83 -5.05
CA VAL A 261 -13.03 -1.32 -6.20
C VAL A 261 -12.66 -2.49 -7.11
N LYS A 262 -13.22 -2.53 -8.31
CA LYS A 262 -13.02 -3.66 -9.25
C LYS A 262 -12.83 -3.24 -10.70
N GLY A 263 -12.29 -4.14 -11.52
CA GLY A 263 -12.16 -3.93 -12.96
C GLY A 263 -10.77 -3.43 -13.37
N ASN A 264 -10.67 -2.66 -14.45
CA ASN A 264 -9.38 -2.29 -15.04
C ASN A 264 -8.57 -1.35 -14.11
N MET A 265 -7.30 -1.66 -13.83
CA MET A 265 -6.48 -0.86 -12.90
C MET A 265 -6.31 0.61 -13.29
N LYS A 266 -6.40 0.95 -14.58
CA LYS A 266 -6.31 2.35 -15.05
C LYS A 266 -7.60 3.13 -14.84
N LYS A 267 -8.75 2.44 -14.85
CA LYS A 267 -10.09 3.01 -14.72
C LYS A 267 -11.00 2.00 -14.01
N PRO A 268 -10.80 1.76 -12.71
CA PRO A 268 -11.62 0.80 -12.00
C PRO A 268 -13.01 1.38 -11.71
N VAL A 269 -13.97 0.50 -11.50
CA VAL A 269 -15.31 0.83 -11.04
C VAL A 269 -15.31 0.81 -9.52
N VAL A 270 -15.95 1.81 -8.92
CA VAL A 270 -16.12 1.94 -7.48
C VAL A 270 -17.58 1.74 -7.15
N GLU A 271 -17.87 0.77 -6.28
CA GLU A 271 -19.20 0.52 -5.75
C GLU A 271 -19.18 0.77 -4.25
N LYS A 272 -20.15 1.52 -3.74
CA LYS A 272 -20.30 1.74 -2.31
C LYS A 272 -21.10 0.58 -1.71
N ASN A 273 -20.52 -0.09 -0.72
CA ASN A 273 -21.17 -1.13 0.05
C ASN A 273 -21.81 -0.48 1.29
N ASP A 274 -23.08 -0.07 1.20
CA ASP A 274 -23.81 0.51 2.33
C ASP A 274 -24.21 -0.59 3.34
N VAL A 275 -23.25 -0.98 4.20
CA VAL A 275 -23.51 -1.87 5.35
C VAL A 275 -24.50 -1.22 6.33
N THR A 276 -24.47 0.10 6.44
CA THR A 276 -25.38 0.90 7.27
C THR A 276 -26.85 0.67 6.90
N ASP A 277 -27.16 0.49 5.62
CA ASP A 277 -28.53 0.23 5.14
C ASP A 277 -29.06 -1.12 5.63
N SER A 278 -28.19 -2.13 5.69
CA SER A 278 -28.56 -3.47 6.14
C SER A 278 -28.78 -3.52 7.65
N ILE A 279 -27.94 -2.80 8.42
CA ILE A 279 -28.08 -2.69 9.87
C ILE A 279 -29.33 -1.85 10.22
N LEU A 280 -29.56 -0.71 9.55
CA LEU A 280 -30.74 0.13 9.78
C LEU A 280 -32.04 -0.57 9.40
N ARG A 281 -32.08 -1.34 8.30
CA ARG A 281 -33.26 -2.15 7.93
C ARG A 281 -33.55 -3.22 9.00
N ASN A 282 -32.52 -3.89 9.51
CA ASN A 282 -32.67 -4.92 10.54
C ASN A 282 -33.01 -4.33 11.91
N MET A 283 -32.53 -3.12 12.23
CA MET A 283 -32.93 -2.40 13.44
C MET A 283 -34.39 -1.92 13.35
N ASN A 284 -34.82 -1.36 12.22
CA ASN A 284 -36.21 -0.98 12.03
C ASN A 284 -37.17 -2.18 12.09
N SER A 285 -36.75 -3.36 11.60
CA SER A 285 -37.56 -4.58 11.75
C SER A 285 -37.59 -5.12 13.18
N THR A 286 -36.62 -4.77 14.03
CA THR A 286 -36.52 -5.25 15.42
C THR A 286 -37.17 -4.30 16.43
N VAL A 287 -37.21 -2.98 16.13
CA VAL A 287 -37.70 -1.96 17.08
C VAL A 287 -39.15 -1.54 16.82
N GLY A 288 -39.76 -1.90 15.68
CA GLY A 288 -41.20 -1.73 15.46
C GLY A 288 -41.71 -0.28 15.58
N LEU A 289 -40.89 0.71 15.22
CA LEU A 289 -41.32 2.12 15.16
C LEU A 289 -42.06 2.35 13.84
N LYS A 290 -43.40 2.42 13.93
CA LYS A 290 -44.27 3.08 12.96
C LYS A 290 -44.31 4.58 13.22
#